data_AF-C3J8X9-F1
#
_entry.id   AF-C3J8X9-F1
#
_cell.length_a   1.000
_cell.length_b   1.000
_cell.length_c   1.000
_cell.angle_alpha   90.00
_cell.angle_beta   90.00
_cell.angle_gamma   90.00
#
_symmetry.space_group_name_H-M   'P 1'
#
loop_
_entity.id
_entity.type
_entity.pdbx_description
1 polymer ?
#
loop_
_entity_poly.entity_id
_entity_poly.type
_entity_poly.pdbx_seq_one_letter_code
_entity_poly.pdbx_strand_id
1 'polypeptide(L)' 'MVNQFKPFSGSIIFKKGDEEAKMKELQFENAYIIEFEEGIDIVGENPMSLSVTISAQTIKIGGAQYEENWPTA' A
#
# COMPACT_ATOMS: atom_id res chain seq x y z
N MET A 1 -10.51 -9.66 8.36
CA MET A 1 -9.47 -10.70 8.26
C MET A 1 -8.90 -10.61 6.85
N VAL A 2 -7.63 -10.24 6.71
CA VAL A 2 -6.95 -10.15 5.41
C VAL A 2 -6.86 -11.53 4.80
N ASN A 3 -7.43 -11.71 3.60
CA ASN A 3 -7.34 -12.97 2.87
C ASN A 3 -6.08 -12.93 2.02
N GLN A 4 -5.06 -13.69 2.42
CA GLN A 4 -3.77 -13.76 1.76
C GLN A 4 -3.83 -14.17 0.27
N PHE A 5 -4.92 -14.83 -0.16
CA PHE A 5 -5.07 -15.30 -1.53
C PHE A 5 -6.01 -14.47 -2.39
N LYS A 6 -6.58 -13.39 -1.84
CA LYS A 6 -7.48 -12.53 -2.60
C LYS A 6 -6.74 -11.25 -2.98
N PRO A 7 -6.55 -10.98 -4.30
CA PRO A 7 -5.97 -9.73 -4.70
C PRO A 7 -6.91 -8.56 -4.39
N PHE A 8 -6.33 -7.41 -4.11
CA PHE A 8 -7.04 -6.17 -3.88
C PHE A 8 -6.39 -5.00 -4.63
N SER A 9 -7.19 -3.99 -4.92
CA SER A 9 -6.75 -2.75 -5.55
C SER A 9 -7.09 -1.59 -4.63
N GLY A 10 -6.29 -0.54 -4.67
CA GLY A 10 -6.48 0.60 -3.78
C GLY A 10 -5.61 1.79 -4.16
N SER A 11 -5.67 2.85 -3.35
CA SER A 11 -4.81 4.01 -3.51
C SER A 11 -4.33 4.57 -2.18
N ILE A 12 -3.13 5.15 -2.22
CA ILE A 12 -2.48 5.88 -1.13
C ILE A 12 -2.44 7.33 -1.56
N ILE A 13 -3.17 8.17 -0.83
CA ILE A 13 -3.26 9.61 -1.09
C ILE A 13 -2.35 10.33 -0.10
N PHE A 14 -1.30 10.95 -0.63
CA PHE A 14 -0.44 11.86 0.10
C PHE A 14 -1.11 13.24 0.08
N LYS A 15 -1.61 13.69 1.24
CA LYS A 15 -2.15 15.04 1.41
C LYS A 15 -1.01 16.04 1.62
N LYS A 16 -1.27 17.32 1.32
CA LYS A 16 -0.38 18.40 1.75
C LYS A 16 -0.44 18.57 3.27
N GLY A 17 0.63 19.08 3.88
CA GLY A 17 0.72 19.23 5.33
C GLY A 17 -0.13 20.37 5.90
N ASP A 18 -0.48 21.34 5.05
CA ASP A 18 -1.14 22.60 5.40
C ASP A 18 -2.64 22.64 5.02
N GLU A 19 -3.08 21.82 4.05
CA GLU A 19 -4.44 21.81 3.55
C GLU A 19 -4.94 20.40 3.22
N GLU A 20 -6.26 20.19 3.20
CA GLU A 20 -6.90 18.95 2.74
C GLU A 20 -6.83 18.75 1.20
N ALA A 21 -5.76 19.21 0.57
CA ALA A 21 -5.50 19.02 -0.86
C ALA A 21 -4.67 17.76 -1.11
N LYS A 22 -5.01 17.03 -2.18
CA LYS A 22 -4.19 15.92 -2.68
C LYS A 22 -2.88 16.45 -3.26
N MET A 23 -1.74 15.99 -2.74
CA MET A 23 -0.42 16.28 -3.29
C MET A 23 0.00 15.22 -4.32
N LYS A 24 -0.12 13.95 -3.95
CA LYS A 24 0.26 12.80 -4.79
C LYS A 24 -0.69 11.65 -4.51
N GLU A 25 -0.98 10.86 -5.54
CA GLU A 25 -1.76 9.64 -5.39
C GLU A 25 -0.99 8.48 -6.03
N LEU A 26 -0.77 7.43 -5.23
CA LEU A 26 -0.25 6.15 -5.69
C LEU A 26 -1.43 5.20 -5.78
N GLN A 27 -1.68 4.66 -6.96
CA GLN A 27 -2.72 3.65 -7.19
C GLN A 27 -2.05 2.31 -7.46
N PHE A 28 -2.61 1.24 -6.90
CA PHE A 28 -2.13 -0.12 -7.12
C PHE A 28 -3.29 -1.04 -7.47
N GLU A 29 -3.04 -1.97 -8.38
CA GLU A 29 -4.04 -2.93 -8.86
C GLU A 29 -3.51 -4.36 -8.72
N ASN A 30 -4.44 -5.30 -8.46
CA ASN A 30 -4.16 -6.73 -8.33
C ASN A 30 -3.01 -7.02 -7.34
N ALA A 31 -3.10 -6.45 -6.14
CA ALA A 31 -2.06 -6.56 -5.11
C ALA A 31 -2.36 -7.66 -4.09
N TYR A 32 -1.29 -8.31 -3.61
CA TYR A 32 -1.30 -9.30 -2.54
C TYR A 32 -0.47 -8.79 -1.36
N ILE A 33 -0.89 -9.12 -0.13
CA ILE A 33 -0.06 -8.90 1.06
C ILE A 33 0.94 -10.05 1.12
N ILE A 34 2.23 -9.73 1.09
CA ILE A 34 3.32 -10.70 1.19
C ILE A 34 3.94 -10.74 2.58
N GLU A 35 3.76 -9.67 3.37
CA GLU A 35 4.25 -9.57 4.73
C GLU A 35 3.31 -8.69 5.56
N PHE A 36 3.11 -9.07 6.82
CA PHE A 36 2.30 -8.35 7.78
C PHE A 36 2.96 -8.48 9.15
N GLU A 37 3.34 -7.36 9.73
CA GLU A 37 3.97 -7.28 11.05
C GLU A 37 3.23 -6.23 11.90
N GLU A 38 2.96 -6.59 13.15
CA GLU A 38 2.38 -5.69 14.15
C GLU A 38 3.33 -5.64 15.34
N GLY A 39 3.79 -4.43 15.66
CA GLY A 39 4.71 -4.17 16.75
C GLY A 39 4.08 -3.28 17.81
N ILE A 40 4.37 -3.57 19.08
CA ILE A 40 3.98 -2.74 20.22
C ILE A 40 5.24 -2.23 20.93
N ASP A 41 5.33 -0.93 21.13
CA ASP A 41 6.42 -0.29 21.88
C ASP A 41 5.83 0.53 23.03
N ILE A 42 5.79 -0.08 24.22
CA ILE A 42 5.19 0.55 25.41
C ILE A 42 5.98 1.75 25.96
N VAL A 43 7.21 1.98 25.48
CA VAL A 43 8.09 3.06 25.98
C VAL A 43 8.27 4.17 24.93
N GLY A 44 8.26 3.83 23.65
CA GLY A 44 8.48 4.76 22.54
C GLY A 44 7.30 5.70 22.25
N GLU A 45 7.55 6.70 21.39
CA GLU A 45 6.53 7.67 20.96
C GLU A 45 5.38 7.05 20.16
N ASN A 46 5.59 5.90 19.52
CA ASN A 46 4.60 5.22 18.69
C ASN A 46 4.22 3.87 19.32
N PRO A 47 3.17 3.83 20.17
CA PRO A 47 2.87 2.66 20.99
C PRO A 47 2.45 1.43 20.20
N MET A 48 1.91 1.60 18.99
CA MET A 48 1.50 0.53 18.10
C MET A 48 1.87 0.90 16.67
N SER A 49 2.52 -0.01 15.98
CA SER A 49 2.93 0.15 14.58
C SER A 49 2.47 -1.06 13.78
N LEU A 50 1.98 -0.78 12.57
CA LEU A 50 1.57 -1.80 11.62
C LEU A 50 2.38 -1.65 10.34
N SER A 51 3.13 -2.68 9.98
CA SER A 51 3.92 -2.76 8.75
C SER A 51 3.29 -3.78 7.82
N VAL A 52 3.00 -3.37 6.59
CA VAL A 52 2.42 -4.25 5.56
C VAL A 52 3.22 -4.09 4.28
N THR A 53 3.73 -5.21 3.76
CA THR A 53 4.39 -5.25 2.46
C THR A 53 3.44 -5.85 1.44
N ILE A 54 3.18 -5.13 0.35
CA ILE A 54 2.31 -5.56 -0.75
C ILE A 54 3.11 -5.79 -2.03
N SER A 55 2.73 -6.80 -2.80
CA SER A 55 3.20 -7.03 -4.16
C SER A 55 2.03 -6.75 -5.10
N ALA A 56 2.15 -5.73 -5.95
CA ALA A 56 1.11 -5.31 -6.89
C ALA A 56 1.53 -5.61 -8.33
N GLN A 57 0.56 -6.01 -9.16
CA GLN A 57 0.81 -6.21 -10.58
C GLN A 57 1.03 -4.86 -11.29
N THR A 58 0.20 -3.88 -10.96
CA THR A 58 0.25 -2.55 -11.59
C THR A 58 0.33 -1.48 -10.52
N ILE A 59 1.25 -0.53 -10.70
CA ILE A 59 1.42 0.64 -9.85
C ILE A 59 1.41 1.90 -10.73
N LYS A 60 0.56 2.86 -10.40
CA LYS A 60 0.43 4.13 -11.11
C LYS A 60 0.70 5.28 -10.16
N ILE A 61 1.55 6.22 -10.56
CA ILE A 61 1.88 7.39 -9.74
C ILE A 61 2.28 8.60 -10.62
N GLY A 62 1.56 9.71 -10.48
CA GLY A 62 1.93 10.98 -11.13
C GLY A 62 2.11 10.90 -12.66
N GLY A 63 1.41 9.99 -13.33
CA GLY A 63 1.50 9.75 -14.79
C GLY A 63 2.48 8.65 -15.21
N ALA A 64 3.32 8.16 -14.30
CA ALA A 64 4.11 6.95 -14.52
C ALA A 64 3.26 5.71 -14.20
N GLN A 65 3.38 4.68 -15.03
CA GLN A 65 2.79 3.36 -14.82
C GLN A 65 3.91 2.32 -14.88
N TYR A 66 3.96 1.47 -13.86
CA TYR A 66 4.72 0.23 -13.85
C TYR A 66 3.73 -0.92 -13.84
N GLU A 67 3.93 -1.90 -14.70
CA GLU A 67 3.08 -3.08 -14.82
C GLU A 67 3.94 -4.30 -15.06
N GLU A 68 3.70 -5.35 -14.26
CA GLU A 68 4.33 -6.63 -14.46
C GLU A 68 3.48 -7.60 -15.27
N ASN A 69 4.16 -8.32 -16.15
CA ASN A 69 3.55 -9.39 -16.95
C ASN A 69 3.54 -10.67 -16.13
N TRP A 70 2.63 -10.75 -15.17
CA TRP A 70 2.36 -12.00 -14.46
C TRP A 70 1.77 -13.02 -15.44
N PRO A 71 2.18 -14.31 -15.36
CA PRO A 71 1.63 -15.33 -16.23
C PRO A 71 0.12 -15.47 -15.98
N THR A 72 -0.66 -15.38 -17.05
CA THR A 72 -2.07 -15.78 -17.03
C THR A 72 -2.16 -17.29 -16.91
N ALA A 73 -2.96 -17.75 -15.94
CA ALA A 73 -3.24 -19.17 -15.71
C ALA A 73 -4.02 -19.81 -16.86
#